data_AF-A0A847ZPH4-F1
#
_entry.id   AF-A0A847ZPH4-F1
#
_cell.length_a   1.000
_cell.length_b   1.000
_cell.length_c   1.000
_cell.angle_alpha   90.00
_cell.angle_beta   90.00
_cell.angle_gamma   90.00
#
_symmetry.space_group_name_H-M   'P 1'
#
loop_
_entity.id
_entity.type
_entity.pdbx_description
1 polymer ?
#
loop_
_entity_poly.entity_id
_entity_poly.type
_entity_poly.pdbx_seq_one_letter_code
_entity_poly.pdbx_strand_id
1 'polypeptide(L)'
;MVDLPVDGRQSETALAVQRGVCRLMRQHGFAVLTEFTLATGRRADVFGVKDDGLIWIVEIKSSLEDFRTDQKWPEYRDYCDRFSFAIPLGMDAAIIPDEAGLVLADQYGAEIIRDTPDHPLHASRRRAVTLQFGRVAAQRLHGLYDP
;
A
#
# COMPACT_ATOMS: atom_id res chain seq x y z
N MET A 1 25.70 -8.36 -6.74
CA MET A 1 24.30 -8.63 -6.34
C MET A 1 23.93 -7.46 -5.46
N VAL A 2 23.01 -6.60 -5.89
CA VAL A 2 22.62 -5.42 -5.09
C VAL A 2 21.92 -5.95 -3.86
N ASP A 3 22.52 -5.74 -2.69
CA ASP A 3 21.91 -6.14 -1.43
C ASP A 3 20.73 -5.21 -1.18
N LEU A 4 19.53 -5.78 -1.12
CA LEU A 4 18.34 -5.01 -0.78
C LEU A 4 18.41 -4.64 0.70
N PRO A 5 17.95 -3.45 1.11
CA PRO A 5 17.89 -3.08 2.52
C PRO A 5 17.16 -4.14 3.34
N VAL A 6 17.65 -4.40 4.56
CA VAL A 6 17.02 -5.33 5.52
C VAL A 6 15.56 -4.92 5.70
N ASP A 7 14.65 -5.87 5.48
CA ASP A 7 13.22 -5.66 5.63
C ASP A 7 12.91 -5.37 7.11
N GLY A 8 12.34 -4.21 7.40
CA GLY A 8 11.94 -3.79 8.74
C GLY A 8 10.55 -4.31 9.15
N ARG A 9 9.95 -5.21 8.37
CA ARG A 9 8.58 -5.73 8.57
C ARG A 9 8.54 -6.97 9.45
N GLN A 10 7.37 -7.15 10.08
CA GLN A 10 7.20 -7.97 11.28
C GLN A 10 6.99 -9.48 11.05
N SER A 11 6.72 -9.96 9.82
CA SER A 11 6.52 -11.41 9.57
C SER A 11 6.71 -11.84 8.10
N GLU A 12 7.02 -13.12 7.87
CA GLU A 12 7.03 -13.75 6.53
C GLU A 12 5.67 -13.62 5.82
N THR A 13 4.57 -13.67 6.59
CA THR A 13 3.21 -13.47 6.09
C THR A 13 3.03 -12.07 5.51
N ALA A 14 3.48 -11.03 6.21
CA ALA A 14 3.39 -9.64 5.71
C ALA A 14 4.17 -9.47 4.40
N LEU A 15 5.36 -10.06 4.30
CA LEU A 15 6.18 -10.03 3.08
C LEU A 15 5.47 -10.75 1.90
N ALA A 16 4.87 -11.91 2.17
CA ALA A 16 4.10 -12.65 1.17
C ALA A 16 2.92 -11.81 0.66
N VAL A 17 2.08 -11.29 1.56
CA VAL A 17 0.94 -10.44 1.24
C VAL A 17 1.36 -9.22 0.42
N GLN A 18 2.42 -8.52 0.84
CA GLN A 18 2.94 -7.36 0.10
C GLN A 18 3.31 -7.72 -1.33
N ARG A 19 3.99 -8.85 -1.53
CA ARG A 19 4.41 -9.29 -2.85
C ARG A 19 3.20 -9.53 -3.76
N GLY A 20 2.15 -10.16 -3.24
CA GLY A 20 0.88 -10.35 -3.93
C GLY A 20 0.22 -9.03 -4.30
N VAL A 21 0.10 -8.11 -3.34
CA VAL A 21 -0.48 -6.77 -3.54
C VAL A 21 0.28 -5.98 -4.62
N CYS A 22 1.61 -5.93 -4.53
CA CYS A 22 2.44 -5.25 -5.53
C CYS A 22 2.25 -5.82 -6.93
N ARG A 23 2.05 -7.14 -7.08
CA ARG A 23 1.77 -7.77 -8.37
C ARG A 23 0.39 -7.38 -8.90
N LEU A 24 -0.64 -7.46 -8.06
CA LEU A 24 -1.99 -7.03 -8.39
C LEU A 24 -2.01 -5.57 -8.86
N MET A 25 -1.46 -4.66 -8.06
CA MET A 25 -1.43 -3.23 -8.41
C MET A 25 -0.72 -2.98 -9.74
N ARG A 26 0.40 -3.67 -10.01
CA ARG A 26 1.09 -3.58 -11.30
C ARG A 26 0.27 -4.13 -12.46
N GLN A 27 -0.48 -5.22 -12.26
CA GLN A 27 -1.40 -5.75 -13.27
C GLN A 27 -2.52 -4.76 -13.60
N HIS A 28 -2.93 -3.94 -12.62
CA HIS A 28 -3.88 -2.84 -12.80
C HIS A 28 -3.25 -1.51 -13.27
N GLY A 29 -1.97 -1.51 -13.65
CA GLY A 29 -1.30 -0.35 -14.26
C GLY A 29 -0.68 0.64 -13.27
N PHE A 30 -0.57 0.31 -11.99
CA PHE A 30 0.07 1.18 -11.00
C PHE A 30 1.59 0.99 -10.97
N ALA A 31 2.32 2.10 -10.87
CA ALA A 31 3.68 2.12 -10.34
C ALA A 31 3.63 2.13 -8.80
N VAL A 32 4.45 1.31 -8.15
CA VAL A 32 4.30 1.01 -6.71
C VAL A 32 5.58 1.30 -5.92
N LEU A 33 5.42 1.90 -4.74
CA LEU A 33 6.43 1.95 -3.68
C LEU A 33 5.88 1.26 -2.43
N THR A 34 6.73 0.51 -1.75
CA THR A 34 6.44 -0.04 -0.42
C THR A 34 6.99 0.87 0.68
N GLU A 35 6.44 0.85 1.90
CA GLU A 35 6.95 1.63 3.04
C GLU A 35 7.05 3.13 2.72
N PHE A 36 5.98 3.73 2.20
CA PHE A 36 5.96 5.13 1.76
C PHE A 36 5.51 6.05 2.89
N THR A 37 6.42 6.89 3.39
CA THR A 37 6.11 7.84 4.48
C THR A 37 5.34 9.06 3.95
N LEU A 38 4.16 9.30 4.50
CA LEU A 38 3.30 10.45 4.23
C LEU A 38 3.75 11.69 5.00
N ALA A 39 3.24 12.86 4.62
CA ALA A 39 3.55 14.13 5.30
C ALA A 39 3.17 14.16 6.80
N THR A 40 2.25 13.30 7.23
CA THR A 40 1.89 13.10 8.65
C THR A 40 2.94 12.32 9.45
N GLY A 41 3.95 11.76 8.79
CA GLY A 41 4.89 10.80 9.39
C GLY A 41 4.35 9.36 9.43
N ARG A 42 3.08 9.13 9.06
CA ARG A 42 2.54 7.78 8.87
C ARG A 42 3.20 7.11 7.67
N ARG A 43 3.26 5.80 7.68
CA ARG A 43 3.88 5.01 6.62
C ARG A 43 2.83 4.11 5.99
N ALA A 44 2.58 4.32 4.70
CA ALA A 44 1.75 3.43 3.92
C ALA A 44 2.55 2.18 3.55
N ASP A 45 1.98 0.99 3.74
CA ASP A 45 2.68 -0.27 3.44
C ASP A 45 2.90 -0.41 1.93
N VAL A 46 1.87 -0.16 1.13
CA VAL A 46 1.95 -0.13 -0.34
C VAL A 46 1.24 1.12 -0.88
N PHE A 47 1.95 1.91 -1.67
CA PHE A 47 1.46 3.12 -2.30
C PHE A 47 1.61 3.02 -3.82
N GLY A 48 0.51 3.19 -4.55
CA GLY A 48 0.47 3.13 -6.01
C GLY A 48 0.06 4.43 -6.66
N VAL A 49 0.69 4.75 -7.80
CA VAL A 49 0.27 5.82 -8.71
C VAL A 49 0.04 5.24 -10.10
N LYS A 50 -1.14 5.47 -10.67
CA LYS A 50 -1.50 5.09 -12.04
C LYS A 50 -1.20 6.21 -13.03
N ASP A 51 -1.22 5.92 -14.33
CA ASP A 51 -0.93 6.88 -15.42
C ASP A 51 -1.90 8.07 -15.48
N ASP A 52 -3.17 7.85 -15.15
CA ASP A 52 -4.22 8.86 -14.99
C ASP A 52 -4.11 9.67 -13.69
N GLY A 53 -3.13 9.35 -12.84
CA GLY A 53 -2.89 10.03 -11.57
C GLY A 53 -3.73 9.51 -10.40
N LEU A 54 -4.50 8.43 -10.57
CA LEU A 54 -5.21 7.76 -9.48
C LEU A 54 -4.20 7.19 -8.48
N ILE A 55 -4.43 7.46 -7.20
CA ILE A 55 -3.60 7.02 -6.08
C ILE A 55 -4.33 5.98 -5.26
N TRP A 56 -3.67 4.85 -5.03
CA TRP A 56 -4.19 3.76 -4.20
C TRP A 56 -3.21 3.44 -3.07
N ILE A 57 -3.71 3.49 -1.84
CA ILE A 57 -3.00 2.99 -0.65
C ILE A 57 -3.59 1.64 -0.25
N VAL A 58 -2.71 0.68 0.00
CA VAL A 58 -3.06 -0.63 0.55
C VAL A 58 -2.26 -0.87 1.83
N GLU A 59 -2.97 -1.04 2.95
CA GLU A 59 -2.38 -1.37 4.26
C GLU A 59 -2.46 -2.88 4.50
N ILE A 60 -1.36 -3.49 4.90
CA ILE A 60 -1.23 -4.93 5.09
C ILE A 60 -1.56 -5.26 6.54
N LYS A 61 -2.48 -6.19 6.77
CA LYS A 61 -2.75 -6.77 8.09
C LYS A 61 -2.45 -8.25 8.07
N SER A 62 -1.33 -8.62 8.69
CA SER A 62 -0.83 -9.99 8.72
C SER A 62 -1.50 -10.85 9.81
N SER A 63 -2.20 -10.23 10.75
CA SER A 63 -2.94 -10.89 11.83
C SER A 63 -4.10 -10.03 12.35
N LEU A 64 -4.98 -10.62 13.16
CA LEU A 64 -6.07 -9.90 13.85
C LEU A 64 -5.53 -8.84 14.84
N GLU A 65 -4.40 -9.11 15.48
CA GLU A 65 -3.78 -8.17 16.41
C GLU A 65 -3.25 -6.93 15.66
N ASP A 66 -2.58 -7.16 14.54
CA ASP A 66 -2.09 -6.12 13.63
C ASP A 66 -3.22 -5.16 13.22
N PHE A 67 -4.36 -5.73 12.79
CA PHE A 67 -5.56 -4.94 12.48
C PHE A 67 -6.09 -4.14 13.67
N ARG A 68 -6.18 -4.72 14.87
CA ARG A 68 -6.72 -4.04 16.06
C ARG A 68 -5.91 -2.82 16.50
N THR A 69 -4.62 -2.77 16.16
CA THR A 69 -3.76 -1.63 16.48
C THR A 69 -3.95 -0.44 15.53
N ASP A 70 -4.51 -0.67 14.34
CA ASP A 70 -4.66 0.36 13.32
C ASP A 70 -5.98 1.13 13.43
N GLN A 71 -6.12 1.88 14.53
CA GLN A 71 -7.35 2.64 14.81
C GLN A 71 -7.44 3.95 14.01
N LYS A 72 -6.37 4.33 13.31
CA LYS A 72 -6.25 5.62 12.60
C LYS A 72 -6.20 5.47 11.09
N TRP A 73 -6.54 4.29 10.59
CA TRP A 73 -6.59 4.00 9.17
C TRP A 73 -7.43 4.98 8.34
N PRO A 74 -8.54 5.60 8.83
CA PRO A 74 -9.30 6.54 8.00
C PRO A 74 -8.49 7.77 7.57
N GLU A 75 -7.44 8.13 8.33
CA GLU A 75 -6.57 9.26 8.01
C GLU A 75 -5.75 9.06 6.72
N TYR A 76 -5.58 7.81 6.26
CA TYR A 76 -4.93 7.54 4.97
C TYR A 76 -5.77 8.00 3.77
N ARG A 77 -7.08 8.15 3.94
CA ARG A 77 -7.99 8.63 2.87
C ARG A 77 -7.66 10.06 2.42
N ASP A 78 -7.05 10.85 3.30
CA ASP A 78 -6.56 12.20 2.96
C ASP A 78 -5.32 12.18 2.04
N TYR A 79 -4.85 11.02 1.60
CA TYR A 79 -3.64 10.84 0.80
C TYR A 79 -3.82 9.92 -0.41
N CYS A 80 -5.03 9.41 -0.67
CA CYS A 80 -5.33 8.52 -1.79
C CYS A 80 -6.75 8.73 -2.33
N ASP A 81 -7.03 8.17 -3.50
CA ASP A 81 -8.39 8.06 -4.05
C ASP A 81 -9.06 6.75 -3.63
N ARG A 82 -8.24 5.72 -3.43
CA ARG A 82 -8.64 4.39 -2.98
C ARG A 82 -7.83 3.99 -1.77
N PHE A 83 -8.52 3.49 -0.76
CA PHE A 83 -7.92 2.84 0.39
C PHE A 83 -8.42 1.41 0.50
N SER A 84 -7.51 0.47 0.69
CA SER A 84 -7.87 -0.94 0.95
C SER A 84 -6.99 -1.52 2.05
N PHE A 85 -7.53 -2.51 2.76
CA PHE A 85 -6.70 -3.45 3.50
C PHE A 85 -6.32 -4.63 2.61
N ALA A 86 -5.15 -5.20 2.86
CA ALA A 86 -4.75 -6.50 2.34
C ALA A 86 -4.52 -7.48 3.50
N ILE A 87 -5.15 -8.65 3.42
CA ILE A 87 -5.05 -9.69 4.45
C ILE A 87 -4.63 -11.04 3.84
N PRO A 88 -3.99 -11.94 4.60
CA PRO A 88 -3.70 -13.28 4.13
C PRO A 88 -5.00 -14.11 4.00
N LEU A 89 -4.98 -15.12 3.13
CA LEU A 89 -6.12 -16.02 2.86
C LEU A 89 -6.73 -16.68 4.11
N GLY A 90 -5.94 -16.87 5.17
CA GLY A 90 -6.38 -17.50 6.42
C GLY A 90 -7.02 -16.54 7.44
N MET A 91 -7.06 -15.24 7.15
CA MET A 91 -7.66 -14.23 8.03
C MET A 91 -9.12 -13.99 7.65
N ASP A 92 -10.00 -13.88 8.65
CA ASP A 92 -11.41 -13.65 8.42
C ASP A 92 -11.66 -12.26 7.81
N ALA A 93 -12.20 -12.23 6.59
CA ALA A 93 -12.54 -11.00 5.89
C ALA A 93 -13.62 -10.17 6.60
N ALA A 94 -14.49 -10.80 7.40
CA ALA A 94 -15.61 -10.15 8.06
C ALA A 94 -15.18 -9.18 9.18
N ILE A 95 -13.94 -9.25 9.65
CA ILE A 95 -13.40 -8.31 10.64
C ILE A 95 -13.06 -6.94 10.03
N ILE A 96 -12.90 -6.87 8.70
CA ILE A 96 -12.46 -5.67 8.01
C ILE A 96 -13.67 -4.78 7.74
N PRO A 97 -13.65 -3.49 8.14
CA PRO A 97 -14.78 -2.58 8.01
C PRO A 97 -15.25 -2.46 6.55
N ASP A 98 -16.57 -2.50 6.34
CA ASP A 98 -17.18 -2.49 5.00
C ASP A 98 -16.93 -1.20 4.23
N GLU A 99 -16.63 -0.12 4.92
CA GLU A 99 -16.26 1.15 4.30
C GLU A 99 -14.90 1.10 3.59
N ALA A 100 -14.02 0.16 3.92
CA ALA A 100 -12.71 -0.02 3.30
C ALA A 100 -12.75 -1.13 2.25
N GLY A 101 -12.03 -0.94 1.14
CA GLY A 101 -11.80 -2.03 0.20
C GLY A 101 -10.97 -3.13 0.83
N LEU A 102 -11.05 -4.31 0.23
CA LEU A 102 -10.42 -5.49 0.75
C LEU A 102 -9.78 -6.30 -0.37
N VAL A 103 -8.52 -6.64 -0.13
CA VAL A 103 -7.70 -7.49 -0.98
C VAL A 103 -7.30 -8.74 -0.18
N LEU A 104 -7.49 -9.92 -0.76
CA LEU A 104 -6.86 -11.14 -0.28
C LEU A 104 -5.57 -11.36 -1.03
N ALA A 105 -4.48 -11.67 -0.34
CA ALA A 105 -3.18 -11.84 -1.00
C ALA A 105 -2.32 -12.92 -0.36
N ASP A 106 -1.38 -13.42 -1.16
CA ASP A 106 -0.30 -14.29 -0.75
C ASP A 106 0.97 -13.97 -1.56
N GLN A 107 2.00 -14.82 -1.45
CA GLN A 107 3.26 -14.64 -2.16
C GLN A 107 3.17 -14.75 -3.68
N TYR A 108 2.06 -15.28 -4.22
CA TYR A 108 1.84 -15.53 -5.65
C TYR A 108 1.04 -14.41 -6.30
N GLY A 109 0.02 -13.89 -5.64
CA GLY A 109 -0.83 -12.84 -6.18
C GLY A 109 -1.78 -12.27 -5.15
N ALA A 110 -2.77 -11.53 -5.65
CA ALA A 110 -3.82 -10.98 -4.83
C ALA A 110 -5.11 -10.80 -5.64
N GLU A 111 -6.24 -10.70 -4.96
CA GLU A 111 -7.56 -10.52 -5.54
C GLU A 111 -8.34 -9.45 -4.75
N ILE A 112 -9.01 -8.54 -5.47
CA ILE A 112 -9.91 -7.55 -4.87
C ILE A 112 -11.24 -8.25 -4.60
N ILE A 113 -11.55 -8.50 -3.32
CA ILE A 113 -12.81 -9.15 -2.92
C ILE A 113 -13.89 -8.16 -2.49
N ARG A 114 -13.49 -6.92 -2.17
CA ARG A 114 -14.41 -5.79 -1.96
C ARG A 114 -13.79 -4.54 -2.56
N ASP A 115 -14.49 -3.95 -3.51
CA ASP A 115 -14.07 -2.67 -4.10
C ASP A 115 -14.29 -1.52 -3.11
N THR A 116 -13.50 -0.46 -3.23
CA THR A 116 -13.69 0.76 -2.42
C THR A 116 -14.42 1.79 -3.26
N PRO A 117 -15.48 2.44 -2.75
CA PRO A 117 -15.99 3.63 -3.42
C PRO A 117 -14.89 4.70 -3.49
N ASP A 118 -14.65 5.22 -4.69
CA ASP A 118 -13.65 6.27 -4.92
C ASP A 118 -13.96 7.50 -4.05
N HIS A 119 -12.94 8.01 -3.35
CA HIS A 119 -13.00 9.28 -2.63
C HIS A 119 -11.97 10.26 -3.23
N PRO A 120 -12.36 11.06 -4.25
CA PRO A 120 -11.41 11.82 -5.03
C PRO A 120 -10.51 12.72 -4.19
N LEU A 121 -9.21 12.55 -4.34
CA LEU A 121 -8.22 13.34 -3.63
C LEU A 121 -8.19 14.78 -4.16
N HIS A 122 -8.15 15.76 -3.26
CA HIS A 122 -8.03 17.17 -3.63
C HIS A 122 -6.79 17.41 -4.50
N ALA A 123 -6.92 18.24 -5.54
CA ALA A 123 -5.88 18.43 -6.56
C ALA A 123 -4.51 18.88 -5.97
N SER A 124 -4.53 19.77 -4.97
CA SER A 124 -3.29 20.21 -4.31
C SER A 124 -2.61 19.07 -3.53
N ARG A 125 -3.39 18.18 -2.91
CA ARG A 125 -2.89 17.03 -2.17
C ARG A 125 -2.33 15.99 -3.13
N ARG A 126 -3.05 15.68 -4.22
CA ARG A 126 -2.58 14.81 -5.31
C ARG A 126 -1.22 15.27 -5.83
N ARG A 127 -1.09 16.54 -6.20
CA ARG A 127 0.18 17.12 -6.67
C ARG A 127 1.32 16.90 -5.67
N ALA A 128 1.06 17.16 -4.38
CA ALA A 128 2.07 17.03 -3.33
C ALA A 128 2.54 15.57 -3.16
N VAL A 129 1.61 14.62 -3.05
CA VAL A 129 1.96 13.21 -2.83
C VAL A 129 2.59 12.57 -4.07
N THR A 130 2.15 12.92 -5.28
CA THR A 130 2.77 12.45 -6.53
C THR A 130 4.21 12.97 -6.68
N LEU A 131 4.46 14.25 -6.35
CA LEU A 131 5.82 14.80 -6.35
C LEU A 131 6.71 14.07 -5.34
N GLN A 132 6.20 13.82 -4.14
CA GLN A 132 6.91 13.09 -3.10
C GLN A 132 7.21 11.64 -3.56
N PHE A 133 6.22 10.95 -4.13
CA PHE A 133 6.38 9.61 -4.69
C PHE A 133 7.52 9.54 -5.72
N GLY A 134 7.54 10.46 -6.69
CA GLY A 134 8.59 10.52 -7.70
C GLY A 134 9.97 10.76 -7.12
N ARG A 135 10.09 11.66 -6.12
CA ARG A 135 11.36 11.92 -5.43
C ARG A 135 11.86 10.70 -4.66
N VAL A 136 11.00 10.04 -3.88
CA VAL A 136 11.35 8.84 -3.11
C VAL A 136 11.75 7.69 -4.04
N ALA A 137 11.01 7.48 -5.13
CA ALA A 137 11.34 6.46 -6.13
C ALA A 137 12.73 6.70 -6.74
N ALA A 138 13.02 7.94 -7.17
CA ALA A 138 14.31 8.30 -7.75
C ALA A 138 15.47 8.14 -6.74
N GLN A 139 15.27 8.55 -5.49
CA GLN A 139 16.27 8.41 -4.43
C GLN A 139 16.57 6.94 -4.11
N ARG A 140 15.54 6.11 -3.97
CA ARG A 140 15.72 4.67 -3.75
C ARG A 140 16.43 4.00 -4.91
N LEU A 141 16.05 4.33 -6.15
CA LEU A 141 16.72 3.80 -7.32
C LEU A 141 18.19 4.22 -7.39
N HIS A 142 18.50 5.48 -7.08
CA HIS A 142 19.88 5.96 -7.05
C HIS A 142 20.71 5.22 -5.99
N GLY A 143 20.18 5.02 -4.78
CA GLY A 143 20.86 4.23 -3.74
C GLY A 143 21.09 2.76 -4.10
N LEU A 144 20.36 2.21 -5.09
CA LEU A 144 20.68 0.87 -5.64
C LEU A 144 21.83 0.93 -6.66
N TYR A 145 21.97 2.04 -7.38
CA TYR A 145 23.07 2.26 -8.32
C TYR A 145 24.36 2.73 -7.63
N ASP A 146 24.25 3.38 -6.47
CA ASP A 146 25.34 3.94 -5.67
C ASP A 146 25.07 3.76 -4.16
N PRO A 147 25.35 2.55 -3.58
CA PRO A 147 25.04 2.19 -2.19
C PRO A 147 25.92 2.84 -1.10
#